data_AF-K9TYD3-F1
#
_entry.id   AF-K9TYD3-F1
#
_cell.length_a   1.000
_cell.length_b   1.000
_cell.length_c   1.000
_cell.angle_alpha   90.00
_cell.angle_beta   90.00
_cell.angle_gamma   90.00
#
_symmetry.space_group_name_H-M   'P 1'
#
loop_
_entity.id
_entity.type
_entity.pdbx_description
1 polymer ?
#
loop_
_entity_poly.entity_id
_entity_poly.type
_entity_poly.pdbx_seq_one_letter_code
_entity_poly.pdbx_strand_id
1 'polypeptide(L)'
;MVDTYDLLTQWASEGNEVVDSYLDLTSQFLLEKPSIDPRTQWILRYLTVSCNQTTNSTFLLIANAQLWDAEILLRSVIEGTIKYIYLCLGDENDYISKSEEYLLHLPNIGEIKHQQRIRSFLQNVDNPTSDEYAILRETLIEEAELAELYNNYPRENRKQLEQRWAFNEIANILTRDDIGLKNFDALRYLLSYTYGIGSHLAHQDATGLKLIHNRLQKTFEDARSDELAHASRQINDLLMMAFFRSAMTYHLHHADIKPIMNLFESHQQFINTMAKVRKDWWKKYTEQS
;
A
#
# COMPACT_ATOMS: atom_id res chain seq x y z
N MET A 1 -30.28 -17.52 -8.04
CA MET A 1 -29.41 -16.40 -8.44
C MET A 1 -28.45 -16.22 -7.28
N VAL A 2 -27.14 -16.42 -7.46
CA VAL A 2 -26.17 -16.28 -6.35
C VAL A 2 -26.24 -14.82 -5.88
N ASP A 3 -26.29 -14.60 -4.57
CA ASP A 3 -26.25 -13.25 -3.99
C ASP A 3 -24.87 -12.63 -4.28
N THR A 4 -24.84 -11.34 -4.62
CA THR A 4 -23.59 -10.60 -4.79
C THR A 4 -22.76 -10.67 -3.51
N TYR A 5 -23.41 -10.60 -2.33
CA TYR A 5 -22.72 -10.68 -1.04
C TYR A 5 -22.04 -12.04 -0.80
N ASP A 6 -22.72 -13.13 -1.12
CA ASP A 6 -22.16 -14.49 -1.01
C ASP A 6 -20.92 -14.63 -1.90
N LEU A 7 -21.00 -14.11 -3.12
CA LEU A 7 -19.90 -14.16 -4.08
C LEU A 7 -18.70 -13.32 -3.63
N LEU A 8 -18.94 -12.10 -3.14
CA LEU A 8 -17.89 -11.22 -2.62
C LEU A 8 -17.22 -11.82 -1.38
N THR A 9 -18.00 -12.44 -0.49
CA THR A 9 -17.48 -13.13 0.69
C THR A 9 -16.59 -14.31 0.30
N GLN A 10 -17.06 -15.14 -0.64
CA GLN A 10 -16.27 -16.25 -1.17
C GLN A 10 -14.95 -15.74 -1.78
N TRP A 11 -15.01 -14.75 -2.66
CA TRP A 11 -13.83 -14.22 -3.33
C TRP A 11 -12.84 -13.56 -2.36
N ALA A 12 -13.34 -12.84 -1.34
CA ALA A 12 -12.50 -12.26 -0.31
C ALA A 12 -11.79 -13.34 0.52
N SER A 13 -12.49 -14.43 0.87
CA SER A 13 -11.90 -15.56 1.59
C SER A 13 -10.81 -16.26 0.77
N GLU A 14 -11.12 -16.64 -0.48
CA GLU A 14 -10.16 -17.26 -1.38
C GLU A 14 -8.96 -16.34 -1.62
N GLY A 15 -9.19 -15.05 -1.84
CA GLY A 15 -8.12 -14.07 -2.01
C GLY A 15 -7.21 -13.93 -0.79
N ASN A 16 -7.79 -13.98 0.42
CA ASN A 16 -7.04 -13.90 1.67
C ASN A 16 -6.12 -15.12 1.85
N GLU A 17 -6.63 -16.33 1.58
CA GLU A 17 -5.84 -17.58 1.63
C GLU A 17 -4.61 -17.54 0.70
N VAL A 18 -4.77 -16.97 -0.50
CA VAL A 18 -3.65 -16.79 -1.44
C VAL A 18 -2.61 -15.80 -0.91
N VAL A 19 -3.04 -14.67 -0.35
CA VAL A 19 -2.12 -13.67 0.22
C VAL A 19 -1.34 -14.22 1.42
N ASP A 20 -1.99 -15.00 2.27
CA ASP A 20 -1.35 -15.65 3.41
C ASP A 20 -0.34 -16.72 2.93
N SER A 21 -0.65 -17.46 1.87
CA SER A 21 0.29 -18.41 1.26
C SER A 21 1.57 -17.73 0.76
N TYR A 22 1.48 -16.51 0.22
CA TYR A 22 2.65 -15.72 -0.16
C TYR A 22 3.50 -15.28 1.04
N LEU A 23 2.88 -14.98 2.18
CA LEU A 23 3.58 -14.66 3.42
C LEU A 23 4.35 -15.88 3.94
N ASP A 24 3.70 -17.05 3.96
CA ASP A 24 4.30 -18.29 4.43
C ASP A 24 5.58 -18.63 3.66
N LEU A 25 5.58 -18.49 2.33
CA LEU A 25 6.76 -18.72 1.49
C LEU A 25 7.93 -17.79 1.81
N THR A 26 7.65 -16.57 2.28
CA THR A 26 8.67 -15.58 2.64
C THR A 26 9.13 -15.67 4.09
N SER A 27 8.38 -16.37 4.94
CA SER A 27 8.60 -16.40 6.39
C SER A 27 10.03 -16.83 6.77
N GLN A 28 10.60 -17.83 6.09
CA GLN A 28 11.98 -18.27 6.31
C GLN A 28 13.00 -17.14 6.14
N PHE A 29 12.82 -16.25 5.16
CA PHE A 29 13.75 -15.13 4.91
C PHE A 29 13.55 -13.99 5.90
N LEU A 30 12.32 -13.79 6.37
CA LEU A 30 11.96 -12.66 7.23
C LEU A 30 12.11 -12.96 8.73
N LEU A 31 12.08 -14.22 9.14
CA LEU A 31 12.07 -14.64 10.55
C LEU A 31 13.40 -15.27 11.02
N GLU A 32 14.17 -15.88 10.13
CA GLU A 32 15.44 -16.52 10.48
C GLU A 32 16.59 -15.51 10.66
N LYS A 33 17.76 -16.01 11.04
CA LYS A 33 18.97 -15.20 11.25
C LYS A 33 19.24 -14.34 10.00
N PRO A 34 19.56 -13.04 10.16
CA PRO A 34 19.74 -12.15 9.03
C PRO A 34 20.81 -12.67 8.07
N SER A 35 20.43 -12.85 6.80
CA SER A 35 21.36 -13.04 5.69
C SER A 35 21.65 -11.73 4.93
N ILE A 36 21.00 -10.64 5.36
CA ILE A 36 21.16 -9.26 4.88
C ILE A 36 21.35 -8.35 6.11
N ASP A 37 21.57 -7.04 5.90
CA ASP A 37 21.62 -6.07 7.00
C ASP A 37 20.40 -6.24 7.95
N PRO A 38 20.62 -6.37 9.28
CA PRO A 38 19.54 -6.62 10.22
C PRO A 38 18.44 -5.56 10.24
N ARG A 39 18.76 -4.29 9.94
CA ARG A 39 17.76 -3.22 9.88
C ARG A 39 16.90 -3.39 8.63
N THR A 40 17.53 -3.68 7.48
CA THR A 40 16.79 -4.00 6.25
C THR A 40 15.83 -5.16 6.49
N GLN A 41 16.31 -6.28 7.05
CA GLN A 41 15.44 -7.44 7.33
C GLN A 41 14.29 -7.08 8.28
N TRP A 42 14.56 -6.30 9.33
CA TRP A 42 13.54 -5.83 10.26
C TRP A 42 12.46 -5.03 9.54
N ILE A 43 12.85 -4.05 8.69
CA ILE A 43 11.89 -3.22 7.94
C ILE A 43 11.02 -4.11 7.04
N LEU A 44 11.65 -4.98 6.25
CA LEU A 44 10.93 -5.84 5.33
C LEU A 44 9.95 -6.75 6.07
N ARG A 45 10.36 -7.33 7.20
CA ARG A 45 9.47 -8.15 8.04
C ARG A 45 8.24 -7.37 8.48
N TYR A 46 8.41 -6.21 9.12
CA TYR A 46 7.28 -5.47 9.68
C TYR A 46 6.43 -4.78 8.62
N LEU A 47 7.04 -4.34 7.51
CA LEU A 47 6.31 -3.78 6.38
C LEU A 47 5.45 -4.84 5.70
N THR A 48 5.96 -6.05 5.52
CA THR A 48 5.18 -7.19 5.01
C THR A 48 4.01 -7.54 5.93
N VAL A 49 4.25 -7.66 7.25
CA VAL A 49 3.18 -7.94 8.22
C VAL A 49 2.12 -6.84 8.20
N SER A 50 2.52 -5.57 8.21
CA SER A 50 1.60 -4.43 8.14
C SER A 50 0.78 -4.41 6.85
N CYS A 51 1.41 -4.70 5.70
CA CYS A 51 0.72 -4.77 4.41
C CYS A 51 -0.28 -5.93 4.38
N ASN A 52 0.07 -7.10 4.94
CA ASN A 52 -0.83 -8.25 5.03
C ASN A 52 -2.02 -7.96 5.96
N GLN A 53 -1.80 -7.39 7.15
CA GLN A 53 -2.91 -7.00 8.04
C GLN A 53 -3.89 -6.00 7.38
N THR A 54 -3.34 -5.02 6.65
CA THR A 54 -4.15 -4.05 5.90
C THR A 54 -4.88 -4.72 4.72
N THR A 55 -4.24 -5.70 4.06
CA THR A 55 -4.85 -6.52 3.00
C THR A 55 -6.04 -7.31 3.55
N ASN A 56 -5.89 -7.96 4.70
CA ASN A 56 -6.97 -8.72 5.33
C ASN A 56 -8.14 -7.79 5.71
N SER A 57 -7.83 -6.59 6.23
CA SER A 57 -8.84 -5.55 6.49
C SER A 57 -9.56 -5.10 5.21
N THR A 58 -8.83 -5.02 4.09
CA THR A 58 -9.40 -4.70 2.78
C THR A 58 -10.33 -5.81 2.30
N PHE A 59 -9.97 -7.09 2.46
CA PHE A 59 -10.84 -8.22 2.14
C PHE A 59 -12.12 -8.23 2.98
N LEU A 60 -12.05 -7.87 4.27
CA LEU A 60 -13.25 -7.72 5.10
C LEU A 60 -14.20 -6.65 4.56
N LEU A 61 -13.68 -5.51 4.10
CA LEU A 61 -14.50 -4.47 3.47
C LEU A 61 -15.12 -4.96 2.15
N ILE A 62 -14.35 -5.69 1.33
CA ILE A 62 -14.84 -6.27 0.07
C ILE A 62 -15.98 -7.27 0.32
N ALA A 63 -15.81 -8.16 1.29
CA ALA A 63 -16.85 -9.14 1.67
C ALA A 63 -18.17 -8.47 2.09
N ASN A 64 -18.09 -7.28 2.69
CA ASN A 64 -19.23 -6.47 3.11
C ASN A 64 -19.69 -5.44 2.05
N ALA A 65 -19.25 -5.58 0.80
CA ALA A 65 -19.53 -4.67 -0.31
C ALA A 65 -19.14 -3.19 -0.06
N GLN A 66 -18.25 -2.91 0.90
CA GLN A 66 -17.73 -1.56 1.19
C GLN A 66 -16.57 -1.23 0.26
N LEU A 67 -16.81 -1.33 -1.06
CA LEU A 67 -15.74 -1.31 -2.07
C LEU A 67 -15.04 0.04 -2.18
N TRP A 68 -15.71 1.15 -1.87
CA TRP A 68 -15.09 2.48 -1.90
C TRP A 68 -14.14 2.71 -0.72
N ASP A 69 -14.50 2.24 0.48
CA ASP A 69 -13.61 2.29 1.64
C ASP A 69 -12.45 1.31 1.47
N ALA A 70 -12.69 0.18 0.81
CA ALA A 70 -11.63 -0.75 0.43
C ALA A 70 -10.56 -0.10 -0.48
N GLU A 71 -10.91 0.89 -1.32
CA GLU A 71 -9.91 1.63 -2.13
C GLU A 71 -8.95 2.44 -1.26
N ILE A 72 -9.46 3.00 -0.16
CA ILE A 72 -8.66 3.80 0.77
C ILE A 72 -7.59 2.90 1.42
N LEU A 73 -7.97 1.70 1.87
CA LEU A 73 -7.02 0.75 2.45
C LEU A 73 -6.08 0.14 1.40
N LEU A 74 -6.59 -0.17 0.21
CA LEU A 74 -5.78 -0.69 -0.91
C LEU A 74 -4.66 0.30 -1.27
N ARG A 75 -4.92 1.61 -1.23
CA ARG A 75 -3.89 2.63 -1.42
C ARG A 75 -2.74 2.47 -0.42
N SER A 76 -3.03 2.23 0.85
CA SER A 76 -1.99 2.00 1.87
C SER A 76 -1.17 0.73 1.60
N VAL A 77 -1.81 -0.36 1.14
CA VAL A 77 -1.11 -1.59 0.73
C VAL A 77 -0.18 -1.34 -0.46
N ILE A 78 -0.64 -0.55 -1.44
CA ILE A 78 0.15 -0.15 -2.61
C ILE A 78 1.36 0.70 -2.18
N GLU A 79 1.16 1.70 -1.32
CA GLU A 79 2.24 2.53 -0.77
C GLU A 79 3.27 1.71 -0.01
N GLY A 80 2.83 0.77 0.83
CA GLY A 80 3.73 -0.13 1.55
C GLY A 80 4.50 -1.04 0.59
N THR A 81 3.83 -1.60 -0.41
CA THR A 81 4.46 -2.48 -1.41
C THR A 81 5.48 -1.75 -2.26
N ILE A 82 5.22 -0.51 -2.69
CA ILE A 82 6.18 0.22 -3.51
C ILE A 82 7.45 0.58 -2.73
N LYS A 83 7.29 0.94 -1.45
CA LYS A 83 8.42 1.17 -0.53
C LYS A 83 9.19 -0.12 -0.28
N TYR A 84 8.49 -1.23 -0.14
CA TYR A 84 9.11 -2.56 -0.02
C TYR A 84 9.99 -2.86 -1.23
N ILE A 85 9.45 -2.72 -2.44
CA ILE A 85 10.21 -2.94 -3.67
C ILE A 85 11.44 -2.01 -3.69
N TYR A 86 11.26 -0.72 -3.39
CA TYR A 86 12.34 0.26 -3.40
C TYR A 86 13.50 -0.06 -2.45
N LEU A 87 13.19 -0.57 -1.25
CA LEU A 87 14.15 -1.04 -0.26
C LEU A 87 14.96 -2.26 -0.76
N CYS A 88 14.39 -3.04 -1.68
CA CYS A 88 15.05 -4.21 -2.28
C CYS A 88 15.81 -3.91 -3.58
N LEU A 89 15.90 -2.64 -4.02
CA LEU A 89 16.63 -2.27 -5.25
C LEU A 89 18.05 -1.80 -4.96
N GLY A 90 18.98 -2.12 -5.86
CA GLY A 90 20.37 -1.66 -5.79
C GLY A 90 21.33 -2.72 -5.28
N ASP A 91 22.42 -2.28 -4.67
CA ASP A 91 23.38 -3.15 -4.00
C ASP A 91 23.25 -3.09 -2.45
N GLU A 92 24.14 -3.79 -1.75
CA GLU A 92 24.15 -3.83 -0.28
C GLU A 92 24.25 -2.43 0.36
N ASN A 93 25.02 -1.51 -0.24
CA ASN A 93 25.13 -0.14 0.26
C ASN A 93 23.82 0.63 0.05
N ASP A 94 23.16 0.41 -1.09
CA ASP A 94 21.85 1.02 -1.36
C ASP A 94 20.80 0.55 -0.34
N TYR A 95 20.76 -0.75 -0.02
CA TYR A 95 19.81 -1.29 0.96
C TYR A 95 20.05 -0.68 2.34
N ILE A 96 21.32 -0.61 2.77
CA ILE A 96 21.68 -0.05 4.07
C ILE A 96 21.31 1.43 4.15
N SER A 97 21.66 2.21 3.13
CA SER A 97 21.35 3.64 3.08
C SER A 97 19.85 3.90 3.08
N LYS A 98 19.06 3.17 2.29
CA LYS A 98 17.60 3.31 2.27
C LYS A 98 16.96 2.86 3.59
N SER A 99 17.48 1.81 4.21
CA SER A 99 17.01 1.35 5.53
C SER A 99 17.26 2.39 6.62
N GLU A 100 18.40 3.07 6.58
CA GLU A 100 18.71 4.19 7.48
C GLU A 100 17.78 5.39 7.23
N GLU A 101 17.57 5.75 5.97
CA GLU A 101 16.60 6.78 5.59
C GLU A 101 15.20 6.46 6.10
N TYR A 102 14.76 5.21 5.93
CA TYR A 102 13.41 4.78 6.30
C TYR A 102 13.17 4.73 7.80
N LEU A 103 14.12 4.20 8.58
CA LEU A 103 13.95 4.00 10.02
C LEU A 103 14.36 5.20 10.88
N LEU A 104 15.31 6.00 10.41
CA LEU A 104 15.87 7.08 11.23
C LEU A 104 15.50 8.44 10.66
N HIS A 105 15.86 8.71 9.41
CA HIS A 105 15.73 10.07 8.88
C HIS A 105 14.28 10.47 8.65
N LEU A 106 13.46 9.64 7.98
CA LEU A 106 12.06 9.96 7.73
C LEU A 106 11.24 10.12 9.02
N PRO A 107 11.35 9.24 10.04
CA PRO A 107 10.63 9.42 11.29
C PRO A 107 11.05 10.70 12.02
N ASN A 108 12.34 11.03 12.07
CA ASN A 108 12.81 12.28 12.68
C ASN A 108 12.26 13.52 11.96
N ILE A 109 12.16 13.49 10.63
CA ILE A 109 11.52 14.56 9.86
C ILE A 109 10.03 14.66 10.18
N GLY A 110 9.36 13.51 10.28
CA GLY A 110 7.97 13.41 10.70
C GLY A 110 7.75 13.99 12.10
N GLU A 111 8.67 13.72 13.02
CA GLU A 111 8.65 14.19 14.40
C GLU A 111 8.71 15.72 14.47
N ILE A 112 9.58 16.36 13.68
CA ILE A 112 9.61 17.83 13.58
C ILE A 112 8.23 18.39 13.21
N LYS A 113 7.56 17.81 12.21
CA LYS A 113 6.22 18.24 11.79
C LYS A 113 5.15 17.92 12.83
N HIS A 114 5.30 16.82 13.56
CA HIS A 114 4.39 16.44 14.63
C HIS A 114 4.46 17.42 15.80
N GLN A 115 5.68 17.69 16.30
CA GLN A 115 5.96 18.68 17.35
C GLN A 115 5.44 20.07 16.98
N GLN A 116 5.67 20.53 15.74
CA GLN A 116 5.11 21.80 15.24
C GLN A 116 3.58 21.84 15.32
N ARG A 117 2.90 20.75 14.91
CA ARG A 117 1.43 20.68 14.92
C ARG A 117 0.89 20.67 16.35
N ILE A 118 1.48 19.90 17.25
CA ILE A 118 1.05 19.86 18.65
C ILE A 118 1.23 21.23 19.30
N ARG A 119 2.40 21.87 19.15
CA ARG A 119 2.65 23.21 19.71
C ARG A 119 1.68 24.24 19.15
N SER A 120 1.45 24.22 17.84
CA SER A 120 0.49 25.12 17.19
C SER A 120 -0.93 24.90 17.71
N PHE A 121 -1.35 23.64 17.88
CA PHE A 121 -2.66 23.33 18.44
C PHE A 121 -2.81 23.84 19.88
N LEU A 122 -1.86 23.54 20.76
CA LEU A 122 -1.87 23.97 22.15
C LEU A 122 -1.82 25.51 22.30
N GLN A 123 -1.21 26.23 21.36
CA GLN A 123 -1.23 27.71 21.37
C GLN A 123 -2.59 28.32 21.04
N ASN A 124 -3.50 27.57 20.42
CA ASN A 124 -4.79 28.07 19.92
C ASN A 124 -6.00 27.56 20.72
N VAL A 125 -5.80 26.79 21.79
CA VAL A 125 -6.88 26.31 22.67
C VAL A 125 -6.99 27.17 23.93
N ASP A 126 -8.20 27.29 24.49
CA ASP A 126 -8.48 28.19 25.62
C ASP A 126 -7.75 27.80 26.92
N ASN A 127 -7.61 26.50 27.17
CA ASN A 127 -6.90 25.97 28.36
C ASN A 127 -5.92 24.86 27.95
N PRO A 128 -4.71 25.21 27.48
CA PRO A 128 -3.73 24.22 27.02
C PRO A 128 -3.17 23.34 28.13
N THR A 129 -3.40 23.70 29.39
CA THR A 129 -2.97 22.95 30.58
C THR A 129 -4.02 21.99 31.13
N SER A 130 -5.20 21.91 30.51
CA SER A 130 -6.28 21.00 30.94
C SER A 130 -5.87 19.52 30.83
N ASP A 131 -6.50 18.63 31.61
CA ASP A 131 -6.25 17.19 31.54
C ASP A 131 -6.60 16.58 30.17
N GLU A 132 -7.50 17.21 29.41
CA GLU A 132 -7.88 16.81 28.05
C GLU A 132 -6.67 16.74 27.11
N TYR A 133 -5.68 17.62 27.30
CA TYR A 133 -4.49 17.70 26.45
C TYR A 133 -3.24 17.12 27.11
N ALA A 134 -3.37 16.37 28.20
CA ALA A 134 -2.23 15.77 28.91
C ALA A 134 -1.35 14.92 27.98
N ILE A 135 -1.96 14.04 27.17
CA ILE A 135 -1.26 13.17 26.22
C ILE A 135 -0.44 14.00 25.21
N LEU A 136 -1.00 15.10 24.71
CA LEU A 136 -0.32 15.97 23.75
C LEU A 136 0.89 16.66 24.39
N ARG A 137 0.75 17.11 25.64
CA ARG A 137 1.87 17.73 26.39
C ARG A 137 2.96 16.72 26.72
N GLU A 138 2.59 15.50 27.10
CA GLU A 138 3.55 14.42 27.40
C GLU A 138 4.31 13.94 26.16
N THR A 139 3.75 14.16 24.97
CA THR A 139 4.41 13.84 23.69
C THR A 139 5.41 14.93 23.27
N LEU A 140 5.36 16.13 23.84
CA LEU A 140 6.29 17.20 23.47
C LEU A 140 7.72 16.89 23.93
N ILE A 141 8.66 17.01 23.01
CA ILE A 141 10.10 16.97 23.33
C ILE A 141 10.58 18.34 23.81
N GLU A 142 11.77 18.39 24.41
CA GLU A 142 12.37 19.65 24.85
C GLU A 142 12.77 20.55 23.66
N GLU A 143 12.72 21.87 23.84
CA GLU A 143 13.07 22.83 22.77
C GLU A 143 14.52 22.66 22.28
N ALA A 144 15.43 22.26 23.17
CA ALA A 144 16.82 21.98 22.82
C ALA A 144 16.93 20.77 21.88
N GLU A 145 16.16 19.70 22.14
CA GLU A 145 16.12 18.50 21.32
C GLU A 145 15.49 18.78 19.95
N LEU A 146 14.41 19.58 19.93
CA LEU A 146 13.79 20.02 18.68
C LEU A 146 14.76 20.89 17.84
N ALA A 147 15.53 21.77 18.48
CA ALA A 147 16.55 22.57 17.80
C ALA A 147 17.66 21.69 17.20
N GLU A 148 18.08 20.63 17.91
CA GLU A 148 19.02 19.63 17.39
C GLU A 148 18.45 18.92 16.16
N LEU A 149 17.18 18.49 16.19
CA LEU A 149 16.52 17.90 15.02
C LEU A 149 16.51 18.87 13.82
N TYR A 150 16.25 20.16 14.01
CA TYR A 150 16.33 21.13 12.90
C TYR A 150 17.73 21.27 12.33
N ASN A 151 18.76 21.24 13.18
CA ASN A 151 20.15 21.32 12.75
C ASN A 151 20.57 20.08 11.96
N ASN A 152 20.16 18.90 12.40
CA ASN A 152 20.42 17.63 11.74
C ASN A 152 19.63 17.47 10.44
N TYR A 153 18.45 18.09 10.36
CA TYR A 153 17.56 18.02 9.19
C TYR A 153 17.17 19.43 8.67
N PRO A 154 18.09 20.13 7.99
CA PRO A 154 17.79 21.40 7.34
C PRO A 154 16.62 21.27 6.35
N ARG A 155 15.86 22.36 6.16
CA ARG A 155 14.63 22.38 5.35
C ARG A 155 14.79 21.74 3.96
N GLU A 156 15.90 22.03 3.29
CA GLU A 156 16.17 21.52 1.95
C GLU A 156 16.39 20.00 1.95
N ASN A 157 17.21 19.49 2.88
CA ASN A 157 17.43 18.06 3.06
C ASN A 157 16.12 17.32 3.35
N ARG A 158 15.25 17.92 4.18
CA ARG A 158 13.93 17.34 4.48
C ARG A 158 13.09 17.20 3.23
N LYS A 159 12.98 18.27 2.44
CA LYS A 159 12.20 18.27 1.21
C LYS A 159 12.73 17.25 0.20
N GLN A 160 14.05 17.17 0.03
CA GLN A 160 14.68 16.23 -0.90
C GLN A 160 14.44 14.78 -0.49
N LEU A 161 14.58 14.48 0.81
CA LEU A 161 14.36 13.13 1.30
C LEU A 161 12.87 12.73 1.21
N GLU A 162 11.95 13.61 1.60
CA GLU A 162 10.51 13.38 1.45
C GLU A 162 10.09 13.19 -0.01
N GLN A 163 10.68 13.96 -0.93
CA GLN A 163 10.42 13.79 -2.35
C GLN A 163 10.90 12.42 -2.83
N ARG A 164 12.12 12.00 -2.49
CA ARG A 164 12.66 10.69 -2.89
C ARG A 164 11.77 9.52 -2.47
N TRP A 165 11.17 9.63 -1.28
CA TRP A 165 10.27 8.64 -0.71
C TRP A 165 8.79 8.84 -1.08
N ALA A 166 8.48 9.84 -1.89
CA ALA A 166 7.13 10.06 -2.38
C ALA A 166 6.72 8.94 -3.35
N PHE A 167 5.47 8.51 -3.26
CA PHE A 167 4.93 7.42 -4.08
C PHE A 167 5.23 7.57 -5.58
N ASN A 168 4.97 8.75 -6.15
CA ASN A 168 5.18 9.01 -7.57
C ASN A 168 6.66 8.94 -7.96
N GLU A 169 7.57 9.38 -7.08
CA GLU A 169 9.01 9.36 -7.37
C GLU A 169 9.54 7.94 -7.33
N ILE A 170 9.14 7.15 -6.33
CA ILE A 170 9.45 5.72 -6.30
C ILE A 170 8.87 5.03 -7.55
N ALA A 171 7.61 5.28 -7.89
CA ALA A 171 6.97 4.69 -9.07
C ALA A 171 7.70 5.05 -10.38
N ASN A 172 8.24 6.26 -10.48
CA ASN A 172 9.05 6.68 -11.62
C ASN A 172 10.40 5.94 -11.66
N ILE A 173 11.03 5.71 -10.50
CA ILE A 173 12.27 4.93 -10.40
C ILE A 173 12.04 3.50 -10.88
N LEU A 174 10.90 2.89 -10.52
CA LEU A 174 10.55 1.52 -10.91
C LEU A 174 10.39 1.32 -12.43
N THR A 175 10.25 2.39 -13.21
CA THR A 175 10.11 2.31 -14.68
C THR A 175 11.41 2.53 -15.44
N ARG A 176 12.53 2.70 -14.77
CA ARG A 176 13.81 2.95 -15.46
C ARG A 176 14.43 1.64 -15.93
N ASP A 177 15.05 1.65 -17.10
CA ASP A 177 15.69 0.46 -17.67
C ASP A 177 16.96 0.03 -16.91
N ASP A 178 17.60 0.96 -16.21
CA ASP A 178 18.87 0.77 -15.51
C ASP A 178 18.74 0.00 -14.18
N ILE A 179 17.53 -0.12 -13.64
CA ILE A 179 17.28 -0.83 -12.37
C ILE A 179 17.05 -2.33 -12.54
N GLY A 180 17.19 -2.88 -13.75
CA GLY A 180 17.14 -4.32 -14.02
C GLY A 180 15.76 -4.98 -13.94
N LEU A 181 14.71 -4.21 -13.64
CA LEU A 181 13.33 -4.67 -13.60
C LEU A 181 12.62 -4.39 -14.94
N LYS A 182 12.36 -5.44 -15.73
CA LYS A 182 11.65 -5.31 -17.01
C LYS A 182 10.13 -5.32 -16.81
N ASN A 183 9.42 -4.57 -17.67
CA ASN A 183 7.95 -4.54 -17.76
C ASN A 183 7.21 -3.93 -16.55
N PHE A 184 7.87 -3.08 -15.77
CA PHE A 184 7.24 -2.37 -14.65
C PHE A 184 6.40 -1.15 -15.08
N ASP A 185 6.43 -0.76 -16.35
CA ASP A 185 5.57 0.31 -16.89
C ASP A 185 4.09 0.04 -16.65
N ALA A 186 3.64 -1.17 -16.98
CA ALA A 186 2.26 -1.59 -16.75
C ALA A 186 1.91 -1.56 -15.26
N LEU A 187 2.86 -1.94 -14.39
CA LEU A 187 2.68 -1.85 -12.95
C LEU A 187 2.56 -0.39 -12.50
N ARG A 188 3.40 0.53 -12.98
CA ARG A 188 3.30 1.95 -12.64
C ARG A 188 1.94 2.52 -13.01
N TYR A 189 1.42 2.25 -14.21
CA TYR A 189 0.11 2.76 -14.62
C TYR A 189 -1.01 2.20 -13.75
N LEU A 190 -0.96 0.88 -13.46
CA LEU A 190 -1.91 0.24 -12.56
C LEU A 190 -1.89 0.87 -11.17
N LEU A 191 -0.69 0.99 -10.58
CA LEU A 191 -0.52 1.57 -9.24
C LEU A 191 -0.94 3.03 -9.19
N SER A 192 -0.62 3.82 -10.21
CA SER A 192 -0.96 5.26 -10.27
C SER A 192 -2.47 5.49 -10.35
N TYR A 193 -3.17 4.66 -11.13
CA TYR A 193 -4.63 4.72 -11.23
C TYR A 193 -5.30 4.39 -9.89
N THR A 194 -4.96 3.25 -9.30
CA THR A 194 -5.56 2.80 -8.02
C THR A 194 -5.19 3.75 -6.88
N TYR A 195 -3.94 4.22 -6.82
CA TYR A 195 -3.49 5.22 -5.86
C TYR A 195 -4.28 6.53 -5.99
N GLY A 196 -4.50 7.00 -7.23
CA GLY A 196 -5.25 8.22 -7.50
C GLY A 196 -6.70 8.14 -7.03
N ILE A 197 -7.40 7.03 -7.30
CA ILE A 197 -8.77 6.81 -6.83
C ILE A 197 -8.83 6.81 -5.30
N GLY A 198 -7.97 6.04 -4.64
CA GLY A 198 -7.92 6.01 -3.17
C GLY A 198 -7.64 7.39 -2.56
N SER A 199 -6.83 8.22 -3.24
CA SER A 199 -6.57 9.60 -2.82
C SER A 199 -7.80 10.50 -2.93
N HIS A 200 -8.52 10.47 -4.06
CA HIS A 200 -9.75 11.25 -4.24
C HIS A 200 -10.84 10.87 -3.24
N LEU A 201 -10.98 9.57 -2.96
CA LEU A 201 -11.93 9.04 -1.98
C LEU A 201 -11.55 9.45 -0.55
N ALA A 202 -10.27 9.28 -0.17
CA ALA A 202 -9.79 9.66 1.16
C ALA A 202 -9.97 11.16 1.47
N HIS A 203 -9.82 12.01 0.46
CA HIS A 203 -10.04 13.46 0.60
C HIS A 203 -11.50 13.90 0.42
N GLN A 204 -12.41 12.97 0.08
CA GLN A 204 -13.82 13.26 -0.21
C GLN A 204 -14.00 14.39 -1.22
N ASP A 205 -13.11 14.48 -2.20
CA ASP A 205 -13.16 15.57 -3.17
C ASP A 205 -14.24 15.34 -4.24
N ALA A 206 -14.49 16.38 -5.05
CA ALA A 206 -15.52 16.33 -6.08
C ALA A 206 -15.32 15.19 -7.09
N THR A 207 -14.09 14.74 -7.33
CA THR A 207 -13.81 13.60 -8.22
C THR A 207 -14.22 12.29 -7.54
N GLY A 208 -13.84 12.09 -6.28
CA GLY A 208 -14.25 10.93 -5.49
C GLY A 208 -15.77 10.82 -5.35
N LEU A 209 -16.45 11.93 -5.01
CA LEU A 209 -17.91 11.97 -4.87
C LEU A 209 -18.63 11.67 -6.19
N LYS A 210 -18.09 12.12 -7.33
CA LYS A 210 -18.65 11.81 -8.66
C LYS A 210 -18.60 10.33 -8.99
N LEU A 211 -17.53 9.61 -8.60
CA LEU A 211 -17.44 8.16 -8.81
C LEU A 211 -18.56 7.41 -8.09
N ILE A 212 -18.83 7.78 -6.83
CA ILE A 212 -19.90 7.20 -6.02
C ILE A 212 -21.26 7.56 -6.62
N HIS A 213 -21.49 8.85 -6.91
CA HIS A 213 -22.74 9.34 -7.49
C HIS A 213 -23.08 8.61 -8.80
N ASN A 214 -22.11 8.47 -9.71
CA ASN A 214 -22.30 7.80 -11.00
C ASN A 214 -22.76 6.35 -10.83
N ARG A 215 -22.29 5.64 -9.79
CA ARG A 215 -22.74 4.27 -9.52
C ARG A 215 -24.18 4.23 -8.99
N LEU A 216 -24.55 5.17 -8.12
CA LEU A 216 -25.89 5.23 -7.53
C LEU A 216 -27.01 5.56 -8.53
N GLN A 217 -26.67 6.16 -9.69
CA GLN A 217 -27.65 6.47 -10.74
C GLN A 217 -27.96 5.28 -11.67
N LYS A 218 -27.27 4.15 -11.52
CA LYS A 218 -27.39 3.00 -12.43
C LYS A 218 -28.57 2.09 -12.08
N THR A 219 -29.01 1.28 -13.05
CA THR A 219 -29.97 0.20 -12.81
C THR A 219 -29.34 -0.85 -11.87
N PHE A 220 -30.18 -1.65 -11.21
CA PHE A 220 -29.71 -2.70 -10.29
C PHE A 220 -28.73 -3.67 -10.98
N GLU A 221 -29.01 -4.10 -12.21
CA GLU A 221 -28.15 -5.03 -12.95
C GLU A 221 -26.82 -4.40 -13.37
N ASP A 222 -26.82 -3.12 -13.75
CA ASP A 222 -25.61 -2.39 -14.11
C ASP A 222 -24.75 -2.12 -12.87
N ALA A 223 -25.38 -1.69 -11.77
CA ALA A 223 -24.72 -1.46 -10.49
C ALA A 223 -24.06 -2.75 -9.96
N ARG A 224 -24.78 -3.88 -10.03
CA ARG A 224 -24.22 -5.19 -9.65
C ARG A 224 -23.02 -5.57 -10.51
N SER A 225 -23.10 -5.36 -11.83
CA SER A 225 -21.99 -5.68 -12.74
C SER A 225 -20.76 -4.81 -12.43
N ASP A 226 -20.96 -3.52 -12.15
CA ASP A 226 -19.91 -2.59 -11.73
C ASP A 226 -19.27 -3.03 -10.40
N GLU A 227 -20.07 -3.45 -9.42
CA GLU A 227 -19.59 -3.90 -8.11
C GLU A 227 -18.69 -5.13 -8.24
N LEU A 228 -19.13 -6.14 -8.98
CA LEU A 228 -18.34 -7.35 -9.20
C LEU A 228 -17.04 -7.05 -9.97
N ALA A 229 -17.12 -6.19 -11.00
CA ALA A 229 -15.93 -5.76 -11.73
C ALA A 229 -14.96 -5.00 -10.82
N HIS A 230 -15.47 -4.10 -9.97
CA HIS A 230 -14.67 -3.32 -9.03
C HIS A 230 -13.99 -4.21 -7.99
N ALA A 231 -14.76 -5.07 -7.31
CA ALA A 231 -14.23 -6.01 -6.32
C ALA A 231 -13.18 -6.94 -6.93
N SER A 232 -13.45 -7.50 -8.12
CA SER A 232 -12.50 -8.39 -8.80
C SER A 232 -11.17 -7.70 -9.11
N ARG A 233 -11.17 -6.39 -9.42
CA ARG A 233 -9.94 -5.60 -9.61
C ARG A 233 -9.22 -5.43 -8.29
N GLN A 234 -9.92 -5.04 -7.22
CA GLN A 234 -9.31 -4.84 -5.90
C GLN A 234 -8.64 -6.12 -5.40
N ILE A 235 -9.32 -7.26 -5.52
CA ILE A 235 -8.77 -8.57 -5.16
C ILE A 235 -7.52 -8.85 -5.99
N ASN A 236 -7.58 -8.68 -7.30
CA ASN A 236 -6.43 -8.88 -8.17
C ASN A 236 -5.24 -7.99 -7.78
N ASP A 237 -5.48 -6.72 -7.47
CA ASP A 237 -4.42 -5.79 -7.07
C ASP A 237 -3.78 -6.23 -5.74
N LEU A 238 -4.57 -6.66 -4.75
CA LEU A 238 -4.06 -7.21 -3.48
C LEU A 238 -3.18 -8.46 -3.71
N LEU A 239 -3.63 -9.39 -4.56
CA LEU A 239 -2.85 -10.58 -4.93
C LEU A 239 -1.52 -10.19 -5.58
N MET A 240 -1.54 -9.24 -6.52
CA MET A 240 -0.33 -8.75 -7.17
C MET A 240 0.60 -8.07 -6.17
N MET A 241 0.08 -7.31 -5.20
CA MET A 241 0.90 -6.66 -4.19
C MET A 241 1.61 -7.69 -3.31
N ALA A 242 0.92 -8.77 -2.91
CA ALA A 242 1.54 -9.88 -2.19
C ALA A 242 2.60 -10.58 -3.03
N PHE A 243 2.29 -10.90 -4.30
CA PHE A 243 3.24 -11.49 -5.24
C PHE A 243 4.52 -10.65 -5.38
N PHE A 244 4.41 -9.33 -5.58
CA PHE A 244 5.58 -8.48 -5.75
C PHE A 244 6.45 -8.42 -4.50
N ARG A 245 5.85 -8.31 -3.30
CA ARG A 245 6.62 -8.35 -2.05
C ARG A 245 7.38 -9.68 -1.95
N SER A 246 6.71 -10.80 -2.19
CA SER A 246 7.35 -12.12 -2.12
C SER A 246 8.44 -12.32 -3.17
N ALA A 247 8.20 -11.88 -4.40
CA ALA A 247 9.19 -11.94 -5.47
C ALA A 247 10.44 -11.11 -5.14
N MET A 248 10.27 -9.90 -4.59
CA MET A 248 11.39 -9.06 -4.18
C MET A 248 12.15 -9.64 -2.98
N THR A 249 11.47 -10.28 -2.03
CA THR A 249 12.16 -11.03 -0.96
C THR A 249 13.05 -12.13 -1.54
N TYR A 250 12.51 -12.96 -2.44
CA TYR A 250 13.30 -14.02 -3.07
C TYR A 250 14.48 -13.45 -3.87
N HIS A 251 14.25 -12.37 -4.61
CA HIS A 251 15.29 -11.68 -5.37
C HIS A 251 16.43 -11.20 -4.47
N LEU A 252 16.09 -10.50 -3.38
CA LEU A 252 17.06 -9.95 -2.42
C LEU A 252 17.92 -11.03 -1.76
N HIS A 253 17.34 -12.20 -1.51
CA HIS A 253 18.03 -13.34 -0.91
C HIS A 253 18.68 -14.28 -1.95
N HIS A 254 18.69 -13.90 -3.24
CA HIS A 254 19.20 -14.72 -4.35
C HIS A 254 18.60 -16.14 -4.39
N ALA A 255 17.34 -16.29 -3.97
CA ALA A 255 16.63 -17.56 -3.93
C ALA A 255 15.93 -17.89 -5.26
N ASP A 256 15.66 -19.17 -5.50
CA ASP A 256 14.92 -19.60 -6.70
C ASP A 256 13.46 -19.13 -6.61
N ILE A 257 13.02 -18.32 -7.59
CA ILE A 257 11.67 -17.74 -7.65
C ILE A 257 10.56 -18.78 -7.93
N LYS A 258 10.91 -20.02 -8.34
CA LYS A 258 9.94 -21.06 -8.70
C LYS A 258 8.81 -21.28 -7.68
N PRO A 259 9.02 -21.29 -6.35
CA PRO A 259 7.92 -21.46 -5.40
C PRO A 259 6.86 -20.36 -5.51
N ILE A 260 7.28 -19.11 -5.75
CA ILE A 260 6.39 -17.96 -5.95
C ILE A 260 5.59 -18.14 -7.26
N MET A 261 6.26 -18.59 -8.34
CA MET A 261 5.62 -18.83 -9.63
C MET A 261 4.64 -20.01 -9.58
N ASN A 262 5.00 -21.12 -8.93
CA ASN A 262 4.13 -22.27 -8.75
C ASN A 262 2.87 -21.90 -7.94
N LEU A 263 3.02 -21.06 -6.90
CA LEU A 263 1.89 -20.57 -6.14
C LEU A 263 0.97 -19.71 -7.00
N PHE A 264 1.53 -18.83 -7.83
CA PHE A 264 0.76 -18.03 -8.79
C PHE A 264 -0.02 -18.93 -9.77
N GLU A 265 0.64 -19.92 -10.36
CA GLU A 265 0.03 -20.87 -11.31
C GLU A 265 -1.07 -21.71 -10.66
N SER A 266 -0.90 -22.14 -9.41
CA SER A 266 -1.91 -22.93 -8.69
C SER A 266 -3.23 -22.18 -8.47
N HIS A 267 -3.20 -20.84 -8.48
CA HIS A 267 -4.38 -19.99 -8.31
C HIS A 267 -4.85 -19.35 -9.63
N GLN A 268 -4.31 -19.79 -10.77
CA GLN A 268 -4.64 -19.21 -12.07
C GLN A 268 -6.13 -19.31 -12.40
N GLN A 269 -6.83 -20.36 -11.95
CA GLN A 269 -8.27 -20.50 -12.14
C GLN A 269 -9.05 -19.39 -11.41
N PHE A 270 -8.67 -19.06 -10.18
CA PHE A 270 -9.28 -17.98 -9.40
C PHE A 270 -9.03 -16.62 -10.08
N ILE A 271 -7.77 -16.35 -10.46
CA ILE A 271 -7.38 -15.12 -11.17
C ILE A 271 -8.14 -14.99 -12.50
N ASN A 272 -8.28 -16.09 -13.25
CA ASN A 272 -9.01 -16.11 -14.53
C ASN A 272 -10.51 -15.84 -14.34
N THR A 273 -11.09 -16.29 -13.22
CA THR A 273 -12.49 -15.99 -12.87
C THR A 273 -12.69 -14.48 -12.70
N MET A 274 -11.81 -13.83 -11.93
CA MET A 274 -11.82 -12.37 -11.76
C MET A 274 -11.62 -11.64 -13.10
N ALA A 275 -10.65 -12.09 -13.91
CA ALA A 275 -10.38 -11.51 -15.21
C ALA A 275 -11.57 -11.63 -16.17
N LYS A 276 -12.28 -12.76 -16.14
CA LYS A 276 -13.49 -12.98 -16.93
C LYS A 276 -14.59 -11.99 -16.55
N VAL A 277 -14.85 -11.80 -15.25
CA VAL A 277 -15.86 -10.84 -14.77
C VAL A 277 -15.57 -9.42 -15.25
N ARG A 278 -14.31 -8.97 -15.17
CA ARG A 278 -13.92 -7.66 -15.72
C ARG A 278 -14.10 -7.56 -17.22
N LYS A 279 -13.77 -8.63 -17.96
CA LYS A 279 -13.91 -8.68 -19.42
C LYS A 279 -15.38 -8.60 -19.84
N ASP A 280 -16.25 -9.34 -19.16
CA ASP A 280 -17.68 -9.36 -19.43
C ASP A 280 -18.31 -8.00 -19.12
N TRP A 281 -17.90 -7.36 -18.00
CA TRP A 281 -18.27 -5.99 -17.67
C TRP A 281 -17.83 -4.98 -18.74
N TRP A 282 -16.57 -5.05 -19.18
CA TRP A 282 -16.04 -4.14 -20.20
C TRP A 282 -16.79 -4.27 -21.52
N LYS A 283 -17.07 -5.50 -21.95
CA LYS A 283 -17.84 -5.78 -23.18
C LYS A 283 -19.21 -5.10 -23.12
N LYS A 284 -19.94 -5.27 -22.01
CA LYS A 284 -21.25 -4.63 -21.79
C LYS A 284 -21.15 -3.10 -21.88
N TYR A 285 -20.09 -2.51 -21.31
CA TYR A 285 -19.90 -1.06 -21.33
C TYR A 285 -19.62 -0.54 -22.75
N THR A 286 -18.82 -1.25 -23.55
CA THR A 286 -18.48 -0.87 -24.93
C THR A 286 -19.59 -1.12 -25.95
N GLU A 287 -20.49 -2.07 -25.69
CA GLU A 287 -21.64 -2.35 -26.56
C GLU A 287 -22.81 -1.37 -26.33
N GLN A 288 -22.76 -0.60 -25.22
CA GLN A 288 -23.74 0.43 -24.86
C GLN A 288 -23.33 1.86 -25.27
N SER A 289 -22.07 2.05 -25.68
CA SER A 289 -21.48 3.33 -26.12
C SER A 289 -21.44 3.46 -27.63
#